data_AF-A0AAJ4AD22-F1
#
_entry.id   AF-A0AAJ4AD22-F1
#
_cell.length_a   1.000
_cell.length_b   1.000
_cell.length_c   1.000
_cell.angle_alpha   90.00
_cell.angle_beta   90.00
_cell.angle_gamma   90.00
#
_symmetry.space_group_name_H-M   'P 1'
#
loop_
_entity.id
_entity.type
_entity.pdbx_description
1 polymer ?
#
loop_
_entity_poly.entity_id
_entity_poly.type
_entity_poly.pdbx_seq_one_letter_code
_entity_poly.pdbx_strand_id
1 'polypeptide(L)'
;MLIGCPHCDKNWSDIQLSRASKITGTERQIWEEMTDEFSEIDSSRLGDICLAISVAMRPFDLIHEPVKHCPSLTEHSEFVSLAYQLLESPEVTASWREQCHQKRKGVSFLGKDFVEAPCNLFRVHLEQKWRGTHEKDPRGTETPALKLDFPEVTEYISQSRRDREIVSKGGSGYRYHVTVQSFAEITGMTMESAQEFFRGDALNAHKNVRFSRSRRFDLRQFRGVIRALPKPENSIEVLSENPAFKKHLTTFGQLANDVILRQVSGGFSKANGIKSLFIQRHEFEKWLSAQLFRNAKRELKVEQVTEALDCTTQCVRDLVKADVLKWAKSQKGQPRVRGRSFCEHVLLSAQVR
;
A
#
# COMPACT_ATOMS: atom_id res chain seq x y z
N MET A 1 25.53 -0.45 28.97
CA MET A 1 24.96 -1.13 30.16
C MET A 1 24.11 -0.10 30.89
N LEU A 2 22.79 -0.23 30.87
CA LEU A 2 21.89 0.69 31.59
C LEU A 2 21.75 0.17 33.02
N ILE A 3 22.42 0.83 33.97
CA ILE A 3 22.44 0.45 35.38
C ILE A 3 21.15 0.94 36.09
N GLY A 4 20.43 1.91 35.52
CA GLY A 4 19.15 2.39 36.06
C GLY A 4 18.28 3.09 35.03
N CYS A 5 17.14 3.63 35.48
CA CYS A 5 16.24 4.44 34.69
C CYS A 5 16.87 5.81 34.41
N PRO A 6 17.13 6.18 33.13
CA PRO A 6 17.84 7.41 32.77
C PRO A 6 17.02 8.70 32.97
N HIS A 7 15.77 8.59 33.41
CA HIS A 7 14.89 9.74 33.66
C HIS A 7 14.67 10.05 35.14
N CYS A 8 15.00 9.13 36.05
CA CYS A 8 14.77 9.34 37.48
C CYS A 8 15.91 8.86 38.37
N ASP A 9 17.07 8.53 37.78
CA ASP A 9 18.30 8.06 38.45
C ASP A 9 18.11 6.89 39.42
N LYS A 10 16.96 6.21 39.38
CA LYS A 10 16.72 4.98 40.13
C LYS A 10 17.50 3.85 39.48
N ASN A 11 18.39 3.27 40.25
CA ASN A 11 19.10 2.05 39.90
C ASN A 11 18.09 0.91 39.74
N TRP A 12 18.28 0.00 38.78
CA TRP A 12 17.35 -1.14 38.61
C TRP A 12 17.31 -2.02 39.87
N SER A 13 18.38 -2.01 40.67
CA SER A 13 18.48 -2.65 41.97
C SER A 13 17.58 -2.03 43.05
N ASP A 14 17.20 -0.76 42.91
CA ASP A 14 16.52 0.02 43.95
C ASP A 14 15.01 0.11 43.71
N ILE A 15 14.55 -0.31 42.53
CA ILE A 15 13.14 -0.59 42.31
C ILE A 15 12.84 -1.84 43.14
N GLN A 16 12.12 -1.67 44.25
CA GLN A 16 11.40 -2.79 44.84
C GLN A 16 10.50 -3.31 43.74
N LEU A 17 10.94 -4.37 43.06
CA LEU A 17 10.06 -5.26 42.33
C LEU A 17 8.97 -5.56 43.34
N SER A 18 7.79 -4.97 43.16
CA SER A 18 6.56 -5.58 43.66
C SER A 18 6.69 -7.00 43.14
N ARG A 19 7.08 -7.94 44.04
CA ARG A 19 7.38 -9.31 43.66
C ARG A 19 6.23 -9.70 42.75
N ALA A 20 6.53 -10.06 41.50
CA ALA A 20 5.52 -10.65 40.64
C ALA A 20 4.81 -11.66 41.53
N SER A 21 3.50 -11.44 41.74
CA SER A 21 2.72 -12.30 42.62
C SER A 21 3.04 -13.71 42.19
N LYS A 22 3.44 -14.57 43.15
CA LYS A 22 3.66 -15.98 42.82
C LYS A 22 2.37 -16.43 42.14
N ILE A 23 2.49 -16.91 40.90
CA ILE A 23 1.38 -17.49 40.15
C ILE A 23 0.65 -18.41 41.12
N THR A 24 -0.58 -18.07 41.42
CA THR A 24 -1.41 -18.79 42.37
C THR A 24 -1.65 -20.20 41.84
N GLY A 25 -1.99 -21.13 42.74
CA GLY A 25 -2.35 -22.49 42.32
C GLY A 25 -3.46 -22.49 41.27
N THR A 26 -4.42 -21.56 41.40
CA THR A 26 -5.52 -21.36 40.45
C THR A 26 -5.04 -20.83 39.11
N GLU A 27 -4.18 -19.80 39.06
CA GLU A 27 -3.63 -19.28 37.80
C GLU A 27 -2.77 -20.33 37.08
N ARG A 28 -2.03 -21.14 37.84
CA ARG A 28 -1.24 -22.24 37.28
C ARG A 28 -2.14 -23.35 36.75
N GLN A 29 -3.19 -23.70 37.48
CA GLN A 29 -4.18 -24.69 37.06
C GLN A 29 -4.92 -24.23 35.80
N ILE A 30 -5.37 -22.97 35.73
CA ILE A 30 -5.99 -22.39 34.52
C ILE A 30 -4.98 -22.41 33.36
N TRP A 31 -3.71 -22.09 33.61
CA TRP A 31 -2.67 -22.15 32.59
C TRP A 31 -2.41 -23.58 32.09
N GLU A 32 -2.34 -24.56 32.99
CA GLU A 32 -2.15 -25.98 32.66
C GLU A 32 -3.38 -26.54 31.91
N GLU A 33 -4.60 -26.22 32.36
CA GLU A 33 -5.87 -26.56 31.68
C GLU A 33 -5.93 -25.93 30.27
N MET A 34 -5.52 -24.66 30.12
CA MET A 34 -5.37 -24.02 28.81
C MET A 34 -4.22 -24.62 27.98
N THR A 35 -3.20 -25.22 28.59
CA THR A 35 -2.09 -25.80 27.82
C THR A 35 -2.49 -27.16 27.24
N ASP A 36 -3.30 -27.93 27.98
CA ASP A 36 -3.82 -29.23 27.54
C ASP A 36 -4.96 -29.11 26.50
N GLU A 37 -5.79 -28.06 26.55
CA GLU A 37 -6.84 -27.80 25.55
C GLU A 37 -6.34 -27.10 24.26
N PHE A 38 -5.23 -26.35 24.32
CA PHE A 38 -4.75 -25.51 23.20
C PHE A 38 -3.38 -25.96 22.68
N SER A 39 -3.18 -27.27 22.52
CA SER A 39 -1.89 -27.89 22.14
C SER A 39 -1.28 -27.41 20.81
N GLU A 40 -2.01 -26.66 19.99
CA GLU A 40 -1.46 -25.84 18.91
C GLU A 40 -2.15 -24.48 18.89
N ILE A 41 -1.54 -23.45 19.50
CA ILE A 41 -1.97 -22.08 19.25
C ILE A 41 -1.63 -21.74 17.80
N ASP A 42 -2.66 -21.68 16.96
CA ASP A 42 -2.53 -21.30 15.56
C ASP A 42 -1.89 -19.90 15.44
N SER A 43 -0.64 -19.88 14.97
CA SER A 43 0.15 -18.66 14.81
C SER A 43 -0.56 -17.59 13.95
N SER A 44 -1.40 -18.01 13.01
CA SER A 44 -2.17 -17.10 12.16
C SER A 44 -3.27 -16.36 12.94
N ARG A 45 -3.96 -17.05 13.85
CA ARG A 45 -4.94 -16.43 14.76
C ARG A 45 -4.28 -15.41 15.69
N LEU A 46 -3.10 -15.73 16.21
CA LEU A 46 -2.32 -14.77 17.00
C LEU A 46 -1.90 -13.55 16.16
N GLY A 47 -1.52 -13.78 14.90
CA GLY A 47 -1.21 -12.72 13.94
C GLY A 47 -2.39 -11.75 13.75
N ASP A 48 -3.57 -12.30 13.50
CA ASP A 48 -4.81 -11.55 13.32
C ASP A 48 -5.21 -10.74 14.56
N ILE A 49 -5.08 -11.32 15.76
CA ILE A 49 -5.32 -10.62 17.03
C ILE A 49 -4.32 -9.47 17.21
N CYS A 50 -3.03 -9.71 16.95
CA CYS A 50 -2.00 -8.66 17.04
C CYS A 50 -2.26 -7.52 16.06
N LEU A 51 -2.70 -7.83 14.85
CA LEU A 51 -3.10 -6.84 13.85
C LEU A 51 -4.34 -6.07 14.33
N ALA A 52 -5.35 -6.76 14.84
CA ALA A 52 -6.58 -6.15 15.35
C ALA A 52 -6.31 -5.19 16.53
N ILE A 53 -5.40 -5.54 17.44
CA ILE A 53 -4.95 -4.65 18.52
C ILE A 53 -4.29 -3.40 17.94
N SER A 54 -3.41 -3.58 16.96
CA SER A 54 -2.73 -2.46 16.29
C SER A 54 -3.71 -1.53 15.57
N VAL A 55 -4.79 -2.08 15.00
CA VAL A 55 -5.89 -1.34 14.39
C VAL A 55 -6.75 -0.67 15.44
N ALA A 56 -7.16 -1.35 16.51
CA ALA A 56 -7.97 -0.79 17.59
C ALA A 56 -7.29 0.45 18.22
N MET A 57 -5.95 0.43 18.34
CA MET A 57 -5.15 1.55 18.86
C MET A 57 -5.00 2.71 17.86
N ARG A 58 -4.99 2.42 16.55
CA ARG A 58 -4.82 3.39 15.46
C ARG A 58 -5.81 3.13 14.31
N PRO A 59 -7.13 3.26 14.55
CA PRO A 59 -8.17 2.72 13.67
C PRO A 59 -8.27 3.41 12.32
N PHE A 60 -7.72 4.62 12.18
CA PHE A 60 -7.79 5.40 10.95
C PHE A 60 -6.44 5.51 10.22
N ASP A 61 -5.39 4.88 10.73
CA ASP A 61 -4.07 4.83 10.08
C ASP A 61 -4.01 3.68 9.07
N LEU A 62 -3.08 3.77 8.12
CA LEU A 62 -2.78 2.69 7.16
C LEU A 62 -1.44 1.99 7.44
N ILE A 63 -0.71 2.46 8.45
CA ILE A 63 0.67 2.06 8.71
C ILE A 63 0.76 1.60 10.16
N HIS A 64 0.75 0.28 10.35
CA HIS A 64 0.95 -0.39 11.62
C HIS A 64 2.37 -0.96 11.65
N GLU A 65 3.32 -0.13 12.09
CA GLU A 65 4.71 -0.55 12.24
C GLU A 65 4.94 -1.21 13.60
N PRO A 66 5.83 -2.21 13.70
CA PRO A 66 6.18 -2.81 14.98
C PRO A 66 6.62 -1.73 15.98
N VAL A 67 6.00 -1.74 17.16
CA VAL A 67 6.42 -0.88 18.27
C VAL A 67 7.43 -1.66 19.08
N LYS A 68 8.61 -1.07 19.33
CA LYS A 68 9.68 -1.74 20.08
C LYS A 68 9.30 -2.04 21.54
N HIS A 69 8.36 -1.28 22.10
CA HIS A 69 7.93 -1.36 23.48
C HIS A 69 6.42 -1.11 23.52
N CYS A 70 5.67 -1.93 24.25
CA CYS A 70 4.26 -1.64 24.52
C CYS A 70 4.18 -0.33 25.34
N PRO A 71 3.45 0.69 24.88
CA PRO A 71 3.29 1.92 25.64
C PRO A 71 2.65 1.65 27.01
N SER A 72 3.01 2.43 28.03
CA SER A 72 2.29 2.39 29.30
C SER A 72 0.95 3.09 29.12
N LEU A 73 -0.13 2.31 28.98
CA LEU A 73 -1.51 2.79 28.89
C LEU A 73 -2.29 2.17 30.06
N THR A 74 -3.22 2.93 30.62
CA THR A 74 -4.11 2.47 31.70
C THR A 74 -5.23 1.56 31.18
N GLU A 75 -5.57 1.64 29.90
CA GLU A 75 -6.78 1.04 29.30
C GLU A 75 -6.47 -0.05 28.26
N HIS A 76 -5.34 -0.74 28.36
CA HIS A 76 -4.95 -1.79 27.40
C HIS A 76 -6.03 -2.85 27.19
N SER A 77 -6.73 -3.26 28.26
CA SER A 77 -7.82 -4.23 28.21
C SER A 77 -8.97 -3.79 27.32
N GLU A 78 -9.27 -2.49 27.26
CA GLU A 78 -10.35 -1.94 26.43
C GLU A 78 -10.02 -2.04 24.95
N PHE A 79 -8.77 -1.74 24.58
CA PHE A 79 -8.30 -1.91 23.20
C PHE A 79 -8.23 -3.37 22.77
N VAL A 80 -7.85 -4.27 23.68
CA VAL A 80 -7.89 -5.71 23.41
C VAL A 80 -9.34 -6.16 23.19
N SER A 81 -10.28 -5.72 24.04
CA SER A 81 -11.71 -6.01 23.85
C SER A 81 -12.23 -5.47 22.52
N LEU A 82 -11.88 -4.23 22.16
CA LEU A 82 -12.24 -3.62 20.88
C LEU A 82 -11.63 -4.38 19.69
N ALA A 83 -10.40 -4.88 19.82
CA ALA A 83 -9.76 -5.70 18.80
C ALA A 83 -10.53 -7.00 18.53
N TYR A 84 -10.96 -7.71 19.59
CA TYR A 84 -11.83 -8.87 19.44
C TYR A 84 -13.16 -8.51 18.80
N GLN A 85 -13.78 -7.40 19.20
CA GLN A 85 -15.02 -6.93 18.60
C GLN A 85 -14.86 -6.56 17.11
N LEU A 86 -13.72 -5.99 16.71
CA LEU A 86 -13.42 -5.73 15.30
C LEU A 86 -13.31 -7.01 14.47
N LEU A 87 -12.81 -8.09 15.08
CA LEU A 87 -12.74 -9.40 14.44
C LEU A 87 -14.11 -10.09 14.39
N GLU A 88 -14.92 -9.98 15.44
CA GLU A 88 -16.11 -10.83 15.60
C GLU A 88 -17.47 -10.15 15.37
N SER A 89 -17.58 -8.83 15.54
CA SER A 89 -18.83 -8.08 15.42
C SER A 89 -18.93 -7.30 14.10
N PRO A 90 -19.87 -7.67 13.22
CA PRO A 90 -20.18 -6.91 12.01
C PRO A 90 -20.64 -5.47 12.30
N GLU A 91 -21.38 -5.26 13.40
CA GLU A 91 -21.93 -3.95 13.78
C GLU A 91 -20.83 -2.98 14.22
N VAL A 92 -19.84 -3.48 14.97
CA VAL A 92 -18.65 -2.71 15.34
C VAL A 92 -17.84 -2.33 14.10
N THR A 93 -17.69 -3.27 13.14
CA THR A 93 -17.03 -2.98 11.86
C THR A 93 -17.80 -1.97 11.01
N ALA A 94 -19.14 -2.02 11.00
CA ALA A 94 -19.98 -1.03 10.32
C ALA A 94 -19.79 0.38 10.93
N SER A 95 -19.76 0.46 12.26
CA SER A 95 -19.51 1.70 13.01
C SER A 95 -18.13 2.28 12.70
N TRP A 96 -17.11 1.42 12.68
CA TRP A 96 -15.75 1.82 12.31
C TRP A 96 -15.67 2.35 10.88
N ARG A 97 -16.33 1.68 9.92
CA ARG A 97 -16.39 2.12 8.53
C ARG A 97 -17.04 3.49 8.41
N GLU A 98 -18.16 3.73 9.10
CA GLU A 98 -18.80 5.04 9.13
C GLU A 98 -17.85 6.13 9.66
N GLN A 99 -17.14 5.85 10.75
CA GLN A 99 -16.15 6.80 11.28
C GLN A 99 -14.96 7.00 10.35
N CYS A 100 -14.55 6.01 9.56
CA CYS A 100 -13.54 6.22 8.52
C CYS A 100 -13.98 7.31 7.54
N HIS A 101 -15.25 7.34 7.12
CA HIS A 101 -15.78 8.40 6.24
C HIS A 101 -15.72 9.80 6.87
N GLN A 102 -15.98 9.88 8.17
CA GLN A 102 -15.92 11.14 8.91
C GLN A 102 -14.46 11.60 9.14
N LYS A 103 -13.64 10.71 9.72
CA LYS A 103 -12.27 11.02 10.19
C LYS A 103 -11.24 11.09 9.07
N ARG A 104 -11.51 10.49 7.90
CA ARG A 104 -10.66 10.52 6.70
C ARG A 104 -11.25 11.33 5.54
N LYS A 105 -12.22 12.23 5.81
CA LYS A 105 -12.80 13.15 4.81
C LYS A 105 -11.75 13.95 4.02
N GLY A 106 -10.57 14.18 4.61
CA GLY A 106 -9.44 14.86 3.95
C GLY A 106 -8.95 14.20 2.65
N VAL A 107 -9.21 12.91 2.44
CA VAL A 107 -8.82 12.15 1.23
C VAL A 107 -10.00 11.70 0.37
N SER A 108 -11.22 12.17 0.64
CA SER A 108 -12.41 11.79 -0.14
C SER A 108 -12.30 12.15 -1.63
N PHE A 109 -11.52 13.16 -1.97
CA PHE A 109 -11.26 13.56 -3.37
C PHE A 109 -10.46 12.52 -4.17
N LEU A 110 -9.81 11.55 -3.50
CA LEU A 110 -9.11 10.44 -4.14
C LEU A 110 -10.03 9.25 -4.42
N GLY A 111 -11.26 9.26 -3.90
CA GLY A 111 -12.24 8.19 -4.04
C GLY A 111 -12.49 7.42 -2.75
N LYS A 112 -13.54 6.60 -2.77
CA LYS A 112 -14.02 5.81 -1.63
C LYS A 112 -12.98 4.83 -1.11
N ASP A 113 -12.20 4.21 -2.02
CA ASP A 113 -11.15 3.24 -1.67
C ASP A 113 -10.11 3.83 -0.72
N PHE A 114 -9.76 5.11 -0.85
CA PHE A 114 -8.81 5.79 0.02
C PHE A 114 -9.39 6.14 1.39
N VAL A 115 -10.69 6.38 1.45
CA VAL A 115 -11.42 6.66 2.68
C VAL A 115 -11.58 5.38 3.50
N GLU A 116 -11.99 4.29 2.85
CA GLU A 116 -12.22 2.97 3.46
C GLU A 116 -10.96 2.11 3.55
N ALA A 117 -9.81 2.61 3.10
CA ALA A 117 -8.54 1.89 3.11
C ALA A 117 -8.19 1.22 4.46
N PRO A 118 -8.40 1.83 5.66
CA PRO A 118 -8.10 1.16 6.92
C PRO A 118 -8.89 -0.15 7.08
N CYS A 119 -10.19 -0.12 6.83
CA CYS A 119 -11.05 -1.31 6.91
C CYS A 119 -10.72 -2.33 5.83
N ASN A 120 -10.49 -1.88 4.60
CA ASN A 120 -10.23 -2.76 3.46
C ASN A 120 -8.89 -3.47 3.60
N LEU A 121 -7.83 -2.75 3.98
CA LEU A 121 -6.52 -3.34 4.19
C LEU A 121 -6.51 -4.25 5.42
N PHE A 122 -7.17 -3.88 6.52
CA PHE A 122 -7.31 -4.77 7.68
C PHE A 122 -7.87 -6.12 7.25
N ARG A 123 -9.01 -6.13 6.55
CA ARG A 123 -9.62 -7.36 6.05
C ARG A 123 -8.70 -8.18 5.13
N VAL A 124 -7.99 -7.52 4.22
CA VAL A 124 -7.09 -8.21 3.26
C VAL A 124 -5.90 -8.87 3.95
N HIS A 125 -5.44 -8.32 5.07
CA HIS A 125 -4.29 -8.82 5.80
C HIS A 125 -4.62 -9.85 6.88
N LEU A 126 -5.90 -10.14 7.12
CA LEU A 126 -6.30 -11.21 8.03
C LEU A 126 -6.10 -12.56 7.34
N GLU A 127 -5.45 -13.48 8.04
CA GLU A 127 -5.15 -14.82 7.54
C GLU A 127 -6.33 -15.77 7.77
N GLN A 128 -7.14 -15.49 8.79
CA GLN A 128 -8.30 -16.30 9.15
C GLN A 128 -9.61 -15.63 8.74
N LYS A 129 -10.65 -16.46 8.57
CA LYS A 129 -12.02 -15.99 8.36
C LYS A 129 -12.66 -15.69 9.70
N TRP A 130 -12.87 -14.41 9.98
CA TRP A 130 -13.57 -13.97 11.20
C TRP A 130 -15.02 -13.57 10.88
N ARG A 131 -15.90 -13.60 11.90
CA ARG A 131 -17.32 -13.27 11.71
C ARG A 131 -17.56 -11.80 11.35
N GLY A 132 -16.79 -10.89 11.94
CA GLY A 132 -16.86 -9.44 11.70
C GLY A 132 -16.28 -9.01 10.36
N THR A 133 -15.43 -9.84 9.74
CA THR A 133 -14.87 -9.55 8.42
C THR A 133 -15.89 -9.82 7.33
N HIS A 134 -16.51 -8.77 6.81
CA HIS A 134 -17.56 -8.84 5.79
C HIS A 134 -17.19 -9.72 4.58
N GLU A 135 -17.77 -10.92 4.50
CA GLU A 135 -18.43 -11.36 3.27
C GLU A 135 -19.68 -10.48 3.11
N LYS A 136 -19.94 -9.93 1.92
CA LYS A 136 -21.21 -9.23 1.67
C LYS A 136 -22.33 -10.22 1.99
N ASP A 137 -23.23 -9.88 2.91
CA ASP A 137 -24.45 -10.65 3.10
C ASP A 137 -25.12 -10.80 1.72
N PRO A 138 -25.31 -12.03 1.20
CA PRO A 138 -25.95 -12.26 -0.10
C PRO A 138 -27.34 -11.61 -0.20
N ARG A 139 -27.95 -11.23 0.94
CA ARG A 139 -29.30 -10.69 1.05
C ARG A 139 -29.37 -9.16 1.07
N GLY A 140 -28.24 -8.45 1.03
CA GLY A 140 -28.21 -6.99 0.88
C GLY A 140 -28.76 -6.20 2.08
N THR A 141 -28.88 -6.82 3.25
CA THR A 141 -29.29 -6.12 4.48
C THR A 141 -28.10 -5.31 5.01
N GLU A 142 -28.24 -3.98 5.10
CA GLU A 142 -27.22 -3.14 5.72
C GLU A 142 -27.11 -3.47 7.22
N THR A 143 -25.94 -3.92 7.67
CA THR A 143 -25.67 -4.15 9.09
C THR A 143 -25.75 -2.81 9.84
N PRO A 144 -26.58 -2.70 10.90
CA PRO A 144 -26.73 -1.46 11.63
C PRO A 144 -25.43 -1.09 12.37
N ALA A 145 -25.04 0.19 12.30
CA ALA A 145 -23.92 0.71 13.07
C ALA A 145 -24.34 0.99 14.53
N LEU A 146 -23.46 0.65 15.47
CA LEU A 146 -23.55 1.03 16.87
C LEU A 146 -22.98 2.44 17.06
N LYS A 147 -23.46 3.15 18.09
CA LYS A 147 -22.82 4.39 18.56
C LYS A 147 -21.61 4.05 19.43
N LEU A 148 -20.55 3.55 18.81
CA LEU A 148 -19.28 3.22 19.45
C LEU A 148 -18.20 4.19 18.97
N ASP A 149 -17.41 4.76 19.89
CA ASP A 149 -16.28 5.63 19.54
C ASP A 149 -14.96 4.86 19.39
N PHE A 150 -14.13 5.29 18.44
CA PHE A 150 -12.84 4.69 18.14
C PHE A 150 -11.69 5.63 18.54
N PRO A 151 -11.07 5.45 19.73
CA PRO A 151 -9.98 6.29 20.19
C PRO A 151 -8.70 6.09 19.38
N GLU A 152 -7.77 7.04 19.49
CA GLU A 152 -6.54 7.10 18.69
C GLU A 152 -5.33 7.37 19.58
N VAL A 153 -4.46 6.36 19.74
CA VAL A 153 -3.35 6.40 20.69
C VAL A 153 -2.03 6.63 19.97
N THR A 154 -1.46 7.84 20.06
CA THR A 154 -0.25 8.21 19.30
C THR A 154 1.02 7.51 19.78
N GLU A 155 1.01 6.97 20.99
CA GLU A 155 2.08 6.24 21.64
C GLU A 155 2.38 4.92 20.92
N TYR A 156 1.38 4.36 20.24
CA TYR A 156 1.48 3.16 19.40
C TYR A 156 2.05 3.43 18.00
N ILE A 157 2.48 4.67 17.73
CA ILE A 157 3.20 5.01 16.51
C ILE A 157 4.69 4.75 16.73
N SER A 158 5.33 4.07 15.78
CA SER A 158 6.77 3.81 15.86
C SER A 158 7.56 5.12 16.05
N GLN A 159 8.65 5.07 16.83
CA GLN A 159 9.48 6.26 17.07
C GLN A 159 10.02 6.86 15.76
N SER A 160 10.28 6.02 14.76
CA SER A 160 10.75 6.46 13.45
C SER A 160 9.72 7.31 12.69
N ARG A 161 8.43 7.06 12.91
CA ARG A 161 7.31 7.78 12.29
C ARG A 161 6.82 8.95 13.14
N ARG A 162 7.02 8.91 14.47
CA ARG A 162 6.62 9.99 15.37
C ARG A 162 7.26 11.33 15.03
N ASP A 163 6.42 12.32 14.88
CA ASP A 163 6.65 13.71 14.55
C ASP A 163 5.97 14.57 15.63
N ARG A 164 6.73 15.49 16.22
CA ARG A 164 6.28 16.31 17.35
C ARG A 164 5.14 17.25 16.97
N GLU A 165 5.17 17.79 15.76
CA GLU A 165 4.15 18.72 15.31
C GLU A 165 2.82 17.99 15.12
N ILE A 166 2.84 16.82 14.49
CA ILE A 166 1.62 16.02 14.29
C ILE A 166 1.06 15.54 15.63
N VAL A 167 1.90 15.11 16.56
CA VAL A 167 1.48 14.71 17.92
C VAL A 167 0.88 15.87 18.68
N SER A 168 1.46 17.07 18.63
CA SER A 168 0.93 18.27 19.29
C SER A 168 -0.48 18.66 18.81
N LYS A 169 -0.87 18.23 17.61
CA LYS A 169 -2.20 18.42 17.00
C LYS A 169 -3.11 17.19 17.18
N GLY A 170 -2.85 16.37 18.19
CA GLY A 170 -3.64 15.18 18.52
C GLY A 170 -3.44 13.99 17.58
N GLY A 171 -2.36 13.97 16.78
CA GLY A 171 -2.02 12.80 15.94
C GLY A 171 -2.86 12.62 14.67
N SER A 172 -3.89 13.44 14.44
CA SER A 172 -4.83 13.27 13.32
C SER A 172 -4.20 13.30 11.92
N GLY A 173 -3.00 13.89 11.78
CA GLY A 173 -2.26 13.91 10.51
C GLY A 173 -1.79 12.52 10.06
N TYR A 174 -1.53 11.60 10.99
CA TYR A 174 -1.03 10.26 10.69
C TYR A 174 -1.99 9.42 9.87
N ARG A 175 -3.29 9.69 9.99
CA ARG A 175 -4.37 9.02 9.24
C ARG A 175 -4.10 9.05 7.73
N TYR A 176 -3.50 10.12 7.24
CA TYR A 176 -3.32 10.35 5.80
C TYR A 176 -1.98 9.84 5.25
N HIS A 177 -1.13 9.27 6.09
CA HIS A 177 0.14 8.71 5.64
C HIS A 177 -0.08 7.35 4.96
N VAL A 178 0.57 7.16 3.81
CA VAL A 178 0.57 5.91 3.04
C VAL A 178 2.01 5.50 2.73
N THR A 179 2.30 4.21 2.63
CA THR A 179 3.56 3.71 2.04
C THR A 179 3.36 3.45 0.56
N VAL A 180 4.44 3.21 -0.20
CA VAL A 180 4.29 2.78 -1.60
C VAL A 180 3.53 1.46 -1.69
N GLN A 181 3.73 0.56 -0.73
CA GLN A 181 3.03 -0.72 -0.66
C GLN A 181 1.54 -0.55 -0.41
N SER A 182 1.14 0.15 0.65
CA SER A 182 -0.29 0.32 0.92
C SER A 182 -0.99 1.14 -0.16
N PHE A 183 -0.29 2.05 -0.84
CA PHE A 183 -0.83 2.72 -2.02
C PHE A 183 -1.06 1.74 -3.19
N ALA A 184 -0.12 0.83 -3.45
CA ALA A 184 -0.29 -0.21 -4.46
C ALA A 184 -1.51 -1.09 -4.16
N GLU A 185 -1.65 -1.53 -2.90
CA GLU A 185 -2.78 -2.35 -2.43
C GLU A 185 -4.13 -1.62 -2.57
N ILE A 186 -4.21 -0.34 -2.21
CA ILE A 186 -5.44 0.47 -2.36
C ILE A 186 -5.80 0.67 -3.84
N THR A 187 -4.78 0.88 -4.68
CA THR A 187 -4.99 1.22 -6.09
C THR A 187 -5.13 0.01 -7.00
N GLY A 188 -4.69 -1.17 -6.57
CA GLY A 188 -4.54 -2.36 -7.42
C GLY A 188 -3.34 -2.27 -8.37
N MET A 189 -2.47 -1.25 -8.22
CA MET A 189 -1.27 -1.13 -9.06
C MET A 189 -0.23 -2.18 -8.67
N THR A 190 0.61 -2.58 -9.63
CA THR A 190 1.83 -3.34 -9.31
C THR A 190 2.77 -2.49 -8.45
N MET A 191 3.59 -3.14 -7.63
CA MET A 191 4.60 -2.45 -6.82
C MET A 191 5.57 -1.59 -7.65
N GLU A 192 5.93 -2.05 -8.84
CA GLU A 192 6.76 -1.28 -9.78
C GLU A 192 6.06 -0.01 -10.25
N SER A 193 4.79 -0.13 -10.67
CA SER A 193 3.99 1.03 -11.08
C SER A 193 3.83 2.03 -9.92
N ALA A 194 3.52 1.56 -8.70
CA ALA A 194 3.42 2.43 -7.54
C ALA A 194 4.75 3.11 -7.18
N GLN A 195 5.89 2.44 -7.35
CA GLN A 195 7.22 3.05 -7.13
C GLN A 195 7.50 4.18 -8.13
N GLU A 196 7.22 3.95 -9.41
CA GLU A 196 7.38 4.96 -10.46
C GLU A 196 6.41 6.13 -10.27
N PHE A 197 5.19 5.85 -9.78
CA PHE A 197 4.22 6.88 -9.44
C PHE A 197 4.77 7.89 -8.42
N PHE A 198 5.47 7.42 -7.37
CA PHE A 198 6.10 8.26 -6.35
C PHE A 198 7.57 8.61 -6.65
N ARG A 199 7.97 8.58 -7.92
CA ARG A 199 9.31 8.97 -8.33
C ARG A 199 9.43 10.50 -8.40
N GLY A 200 10.65 11.02 -8.19
CA GLY A 200 10.91 12.47 -8.23
C GLY A 200 10.39 13.23 -7.01
N ASP A 201 10.30 14.55 -7.17
CA ASP A 201 10.11 15.50 -6.05
C ASP A 201 8.73 16.19 -6.06
N ALA A 202 7.78 15.70 -6.87
CA ALA A 202 6.43 16.27 -6.92
C ALA A 202 5.65 16.07 -5.61
N LEU A 203 5.97 15.01 -4.87
CA LEU A 203 5.36 14.66 -3.60
C LEU A 203 6.46 14.51 -2.55
N ASN A 204 6.33 15.26 -1.46
CA ASN A 204 7.31 15.24 -0.39
C ASN A 204 7.08 14.01 0.48
N ALA A 205 8.11 13.17 0.61
CA ALA A 205 8.12 12.10 1.57
C ALA A 205 8.22 12.68 3.00
N HIS A 206 7.43 12.15 3.92
CA HIS A 206 7.52 12.50 5.33
C HIS A 206 8.94 12.22 5.86
N LYS A 207 9.52 13.20 6.57
CA LYS A 207 10.92 13.20 7.04
C LYS A 207 11.98 13.05 5.93
N ASN A 208 11.65 13.34 4.68
CA ASN A 208 12.60 13.37 3.55
C ASN A 208 13.43 12.09 3.37
N VAL A 209 12.86 10.91 3.67
CA VAL A 209 13.53 9.64 3.41
C VAL A 209 13.60 9.44 1.88
N ARG A 210 14.79 9.59 1.27
CA ARG A 210 14.90 9.63 -0.20
C ARG A 210 14.92 8.27 -0.89
N PHE A 211 15.23 7.17 -0.21
CA PHE A 211 15.46 5.86 -0.87
C PHE A 211 15.04 4.66 0.00
N SER A 212 13.73 4.50 0.26
CA SER A 212 13.22 3.33 0.99
C SER A 212 11.83 2.90 0.51
N ARG A 213 11.54 1.59 0.60
CA ARG A 213 10.17 1.08 0.50
C ARG A 213 9.29 1.54 1.66
N SER A 214 9.90 1.94 2.78
CA SER A 214 9.25 2.56 3.93
C SER A 214 9.07 4.08 3.80
N ARG A 215 9.25 4.65 2.59
CA ARG A 215 8.85 6.04 2.31
C ARG A 215 7.36 6.20 2.61
N ARG A 216 7.03 7.29 3.30
CA ARG A 216 5.67 7.61 3.72
C ARG A 216 5.26 8.92 3.07
N PHE A 217 4.07 8.99 2.51
CA PHE A 217 3.56 10.17 1.83
C PHE A 217 2.23 10.58 2.46
N ASP A 218 1.99 11.88 2.60
CA ASP A 218 0.69 12.40 2.97
C ASP A 218 -0.20 12.51 1.73
N LEU A 219 -1.25 11.70 1.68
CA LEU A 219 -2.21 11.65 0.56
C LEU A 219 -2.89 12.99 0.29
N ARG A 220 -2.96 13.91 1.25
CA ARG A 220 -3.57 15.23 1.05
C ARG A 220 -2.75 16.10 0.08
N GLN A 221 -1.46 15.81 -0.12
CA GLN A 221 -0.61 16.50 -1.10
C GLN A 221 -1.18 16.38 -2.52
N PHE A 222 -1.87 15.28 -2.83
CA PHE A 222 -2.53 15.10 -4.13
C PHE A 222 -3.60 16.13 -4.43
N ARG A 223 -4.14 16.84 -3.42
CA ARG A 223 -5.19 17.84 -3.64
C ARG A 223 -4.72 18.98 -4.52
N GLY A 224 -3.47 19.42 -4.36
CA GLY A 224 -2.87 20.46 -5.19
C GLY A 224 -2.50 19.95 -6.59
N VAL A 225 -2.06 18.70 -6.67
CA VAL A 225 -1.57 18.09 -7.91
C VAL A 225 -2.72 17.68 -8.83
N ILE A 226 -3.66 16.88 -8.34
CA ILE A 226 -4.73 16.26 -9.15
C ILE A 226 -5.76 17.30 -9.61
N ARG A 227 -6.16 18.22 -8.71
CA ARG A 227 -7.22 19.20 -9.03
C ARG A 227 -6.78 20.24 -10.06
N ALA A 228 -5.48 20.46 -10.21
CA ALA A 228 -4.93 21.47 -11.11
C ALA A 228 -4.79 20.98 -12.56
N LEU A 229 -5.03 19.70 -12.83
CA LEU A 229 -4.78 19.10 -14.14
C LEU A 229 -6.03 19.18 -15.04
N PRO A 230 -5.97 19.90 -16.17
CA PRO A 230 -7.11 20.01 -17.07
C PRO A 230 -7.36 18.69 -17.79
N LYS A 231 -8.64 18.37 -18.04
CA LYS A 231 -9.00 17.29 -18.97
C LYS A 231 -8.87 17.84 -20.40
N PRO A 232 -8.01 17.27 -21.26
CA PRO A 232 -7.90 17.73 -22.64
C PRO A 232 -9.18 17.43 -23.43
N GLU A 233 -9.53 18.30 -24.38
CA GLU A 233 -10.58 17.99 -25.36
C GLU A 233 -10.16 16.80 -26.24
N ASN A 234 -11.12 15.97 -26.62
CA ASN A 234 -10.89 14.73 -27.39
C ASN A 234 -9.88 13.76 -26.73
N SER A 235 -9.79 13.77 -25.40
CA SER A 235 -8.95 12.85 -24.63
C SER A 235 -9.52 11.43 -24.62
N ILE A 236 -8.64 10.44 -24.62
CA ILE A 236 -8.94 9.06 -24.24
C ILE A 236 -8.72 8.87 -22.74
N GLU A 237 -9.45 7.93 -22.11
CA GLU A 237 -9.16 7.47 -20.75
C GLU A 237 -8.16 6.30 -20.82
N VAL A 238 -7.07 6.42 -20.08
CA VAL A 238 -6.03 5.40 -19.95
C VAL A 238 -6.09 4.82 -18.54
N LEU A 239 -6.45 3.55 -18.45
CA LEU A 239 -6.52 2.78 -17.20
C LEU A 239 -5.14 2.24 -16.81
N SER A 240 -4.92 1.95 -15.53
CA SER A 240 -3.66 1.40 -15.01
C SER A 240 -3.22 0.08 -15.64
N GLU A 241 -4.17 -0.72 -16.12
CA GLU A 241 -3.96 -2.04 -16.71
C GLU A 241 -3.84 -2.02 -18.25
N ASN A 242 -3.71 -0.84 -18.86
CA ASN A 242 -3.67 -0.73 -20.31
C ASN A 242 -2.53 -1.61 -20.90
N PRO A 243 -2.85 -2.56 -21.81
CA PRO A 243 -1.86 -3.51 -22.34
C PRO A 243 -0.72 -2.84 -23.11
N ALA A 244 -0.92 -1.60 -23.58
CA ALA A 244 0.13 -0.83 -24.25
C ALA A 244 1.35 -0.61 -23.36
N PHE A 245 1.19 -0.53 -22.03
CA PHE A 245 2.30 -0.32 -21.11
C PHE A 245 3.31 -1.46 -21.16
N LYS A 246 2.86 -2.72 -21.11
CA LYS A 246 3.73 -3.90 -21.23
C LYS A 246 4.45 -3.91 -22.58
N LYS A 247 3.71 -3.70 -23.67
CA LYS A 247 4.25 -3.67 -25.04
C LYS A 247 5.35 -2.60 -25.22
N HIS A 248 5.23 -1.47 -24.53
CA HIS A 248 6.20 -0.37 -24.60
C HIS A 248 7.20 -0.35 -23.44
N LEU A 249 7.29 -1.43 -22.66
CA LEU A 249 8.22 -1.59 -21.54
C LEU A 249 8.14 -0.44 -20.52
N THR A 250 6.94 -0.01 -20.19
CA THR A 250 6.67 1.11 -19.27
C THR A 250 5.49 0.75 -18.35
N THR A 251 5.12 1.66 -17.46
CA THR A 251 4.05 1.46 -16.48
C THR A 251 3.11 2.66 -16.43
N PHE A 252 1.89 2.43 -15.95
CA PHE A 252 0.97 3.53 -15.64
C PHE A 252 1.57 4.51 -14.64
N GLY A 253 2.33 4.03 -13.65
CA GLY A 253 3.01 4.86 -12.67
C GLY A 253 3.94 5.89 -13.29
N GLN A 254 4.70 5.52 -14.33
CA GLN A 254 5.54 6.46 -15.08
C GLN A 254 4.70 7.53 -15.78
N LEU A 255 3.62 7.13 -16.47
CA LEU A 255 2.73 8.09 -17.12
C LEU A 255 2.11 9.05 -16.11
N ALA A 256 1.59 8.52 -15.00
CA ALA A 256 0.98 9.33 -13.95
C ALA A 256 1.98 10.31 -13.35
N ASN A 257 3.22 9.88 -13.12
CA ASN A 257 4.29 10.74 -12.64
C ASN A 257 4.62 11.86 -13.64
N ASP A 258 4.75 11.53 -14.92
CA ASP A 258 5.05 12.51 -15.97
C ASP A 258 3.90 13.54 -16.14
N VAL A 259 2.64 13.12 -15.96
CA VAL A 259 1.49 14.05 -15.92
C VAL A 259 1.52 14.94 -14.68
N ILE A 260 1.81 14.37 -13.50
CA ILE A 260 1.98 15.12 -12.24
C ILE A 260 3.08 16.18 -12.36
N LEU A 261 4.20 15.81 -13.00
CA LEU A 261 5.35 16.69 -13.27
C LEU A 261 5.13 17.64 -14.45
N ARG A 262 3.94 17.60 -15.08
CA ARG A 262 3.57 18.40 -16.27
C ARG A 262 4.49 18.19 -17.48
N GLN A 263 5.17 17.05 -17.56
CA GLN A 263 5.95 16.63 -18.73
C GLN A 263 5.03 16.10 -19.84
N VAL A 264 3.85 15.61 -19.46
CA VAL A 264 2.80 15.15 -20.38
C VAL A 264 1.51 15.88 -20.06
N SER A 265 0.84 16.42 -21.08
CA SER A 265 -0.45 17.09 -20.92
C SER A 265 -1.55 16.06 -20.70
N GLY A 266 -2.19 16.11 -19.53
CA GLY A 266 -3.28 15.22 -19.17
C GLY A 266 -3.84 15.57 -17.80
N GLY A 267 -4.82 14.79 -17.35
CA GLY A 267 -5.40 14.94 -16.01
C GLY A 267 -6.05 13.66 -15.52
N PHE A 268 -6.27 13.55 -14.21
CA PHE A 268 -6.86 12.35 -13.64
C PHE A 268 -8.38 12.31 -13.81
N SER A 269 -8.93 11.10 -13.87
CA SER A 269 -10.37 10.92 -14.00
C SER A 269 -11.09 11.35 -12.72
N LYS A 270 -12.22 12.07 -12.86
CA LYS A 270 -13.09 12.37 -11.71
C LYS A 270 -13.78 11.12 -11.17
N ALA A 271 -14.12 10.17 -12.06
CA ALA A 271 -14.85 8.96 -11.69
C ALA A 271 -13.91 7.89 -11.10
N ASN A 272 -12.77 7.66 -11.76
CA ASN A 272 -11.82 6.60 -11.41
C ASN A 272 -10.62 7.12 -10.58
N GLY A 273 -10.59 8.42 -10.27
CA GLY A 273 -9.54 9.04 -9.47
C GLY A 273 -8.15 8.82 -10.05
N ILE A 274 -7.21 8.42 -9.18
CA ILE A 274 -5.81 8.15 -9.55
C ILE A 274 -5.57 6.84 -10.29
N LYS A 275 -6.60 6.01 -10.47
CA LYS A 275 -6.50 4.73 -11.20
C LYS A 275 -6.54 4.91 -12.72
N SER A 276 -6.78 6.13 -13.20
CA SER A 276 -6.83 6.43 -14.63
C SER A 276 -6.54 7.90 -14.94
N LEU A 277 -6.17 8.15 -16.20
CA LEU A 277 -5.78 9.45 -16.72
C LEU A 277 -6.50 9.74 -18.04
N PHE A 278 -6.88 10.99 -18.25
CA PHE A 278 -7.29 11.53 -19.53
C PHE A 278 -6.10 12.19 -20.22
N ILE A 279 -5.81 11.75 -21.44
CA ILE A 279 -4.72 12.24 -22.29
C ILE A 279 -5.18 12.27 -23.74
N GLN A 280 -4.67 13.20 -24.55
CA GLN A 280 -4.93 13.17 -26.00
C GLN A 280 -4.27 11.95 -26.62
N ARG A 281 -4.98 11.27 -27.54
CA ARG A 281 -4.50 10.02 -28.14
C ARG A 281 -3.09 10.15 -28.74
N HIS A 282 -2.84 11.21 -29.51
CA HIS A 282 -1.54 11.44 -30.14
C HIS A 282 -0.41 11.68 -29.12
N GLU A 283 -0.69 12.41 -28.02
CA GLU A 283 0.30 12.61 -26.96
C GLU A 283 0.61 11.30 -26.23
N PHE A 284 -0.39 10.45 -26.02
CA PHE A 284 -0.18 9.13 -25.43
C PHE A 284 0.68 8.22 -26.32
N GLU A 285 0.38 8.15 -27.62
CA GLU A 285 1.16 7.36 -28.59
C GLU A 285 2.60 7.86 -28.73
N LYS A 286 2.78 9.19 -28.76
CA LYS A 286 4.10 9.84 -28.76
C LYS A 286 4.88 9.52 -27.49
N TRP A 287 4.24 9.61 -26.33
CA TRP A 287 4.85 9.28 -25.05
C TRP A 287 5.25 7.79 -24.99
N LEU A 288 4.36 6.87 -25.37
CA LEU A 288 4.64 5.43 -25.44
C LEU A 288 5.84 5.11 -26.34
N SER A 289 5.89 5.75 -27.51
CA SER A 289 7.00 5.60 -28.45
C SER A 289 8.32 6.08 -27.83
N ALA A 290 8.30 7.24 -27.16
CA ALA A 290 9.47 7.77 -26.48
C ALA A 290 9.96 6.85 -25.34
N GLN A 291 9.04 6.29 -24.53
CA GLN A 291 9.39 5.35 -23.47
C GLN A 291 9.96 4.05 -24.03
N LEU A 292 9.38 3.51 -25.10
CA LEU A 292 9.88 2.32 -25.77
C LEU A 292 11.35 2.49 -26.18
N PHE A 293 11.70 3.58 -26.87
CA PHE A 293 13.08 3.85 -27.27
C PHE A 293 14.02 4.10 -26.08
N ARG A 294 13.52 4.74 -25.02
CA ARG A 294 14.28 5.00 -23.79
C ARG A 294 14.62 3.70 -23.07
N ASN A 295 13.62 2.82 -22.90
CA ASN A 295 13.72 1.60 -22.10
C ASN A 295 14.37 0.46 -22.88
N ALA A 296 14.23 0.45 -24.21
CA ALA A 296 14.90 -0.49 -25.11
C ALA A 296 16.19 0.09 -25.74
N LYS A 297 16.86 1.06 -25.09
CA LYS A 297 18.12 1.64 -25.61
C LYS A 297 19.26 0.63 -25.75
N ARG A 298 19.24 -0.44 -24.94
CA ARG A 298 20.29 -1.48 -24.88
C ARG A 298 19.75 -2.85 -25.33
N GLU A 299 20.24 -3.90 -24.70
CA GLU A 299 19.83 -5.28 -24.94
C GLU A 299 18.74 -5.64 -23.93
N LEU A 300 17.68 -6.28 -24.41
CA LEU A 300 16.54 -6.75 -23.61
C LEU A 300 16.73 -8.22 -23.30
N LYS A 301 16.35 -8.63 -22.08
CA LYS A 301 16.26 -10.06 -21.78
C LYS A 301 15.10 -10.68 -22.55
N VAL A 302 15.19 -11.97 -22.85
CA VAL A 302 14.13 -12.68 -23.57
C VAL A 302 12.81 -12.63 -22.79
N GLU A 303 12.87 -12.73 -21.46
CA GLU A 303 11.67 -12.68 -20.60
C GLU A 303 10.91 -11.36 -20.74
N GLN A 304 11.64 -10.24 -20.87
CA GLN A 304 11.02 -8.93 -21.08
C GLN A 304 10.34 -8.83 -22.44
N VAL A 305 10.93 -9.44 -23.47
CA VAL A 305 10.36 -9.46 -24.82
C VAL A 305 9.14 -10.36 -24.88
N THR A 306 9.19 -11.54 -24.26
CA THR A 306 8.05 -12.46 -24.20
C THR A 306 6.87 -11.85 -23.46
N GLU A 307 7.12 -11.13 -22.36
CA GLU A 307 6.06 -10.43 -21.62
C GLU A 307 5.48 -9.26 -22.43
N ALA A 308 6.33 -8.48 -23.11
CA ALA A 308 5.88 -7.33 -23.89
C ALA A 308 5.10 -7.71 -25.15
N LEU A 309 5.47 -8.83 -25.79
CA LEU A 309 4.80 -9.35 -26.99
C LEU A 309 3.69 -10.36 -26.68
N ASP A 310 3.49 -10.70 -25.40
CA ASP A 310 2.56 -11.74 -24.95
C ASP A 310 2.76 -13.06 -25.72
N CYS A 311 4.02 -13.52 -25.78
CA CYS A 311 4.42 -14.66 -26.60
C CYS A 311 5.38 -15.60 -25.88
N THR A 312 5.66 -16.77 -26.46
CA THR A 312 6.60 -17.73 -25.90
C THR A 312 8.05 -17.42 -26.28
N THR A 313 9.01 -17.97 -25.53
CA THR A 313 10.43 -17.96 -25.89
C THR A 313 10.68 -18.55 -27.28
N GLN A 314 9.90 -19.55 -27.69
CA GLN A 314 10.01 -20.15 -29.01
C GLN A 314 9.58 -19.16 -30.10
N CYS A 315 8.48 -18.43 -29.90
CA CYS A 315 8.05 -17.37 -30.80
C CYS A 315 9.14 -16.30 -30.98
N VAL A 316 9.83 -15.88 -29.90
CA VAL A 316 10.97 -14.95 -30.00
C VAL A 316 12.08 -15.52 -30.88
N ARG A 317 12.43 -16.80 -30.72
CA ARG A 317 13.44 -17.46 -31.58
C ARG A 317 13.02 -17.50 -33.04
N ASP A 318 11.74 -17.73 -33.31
CA ASP A 318 11.21 -17.79 -34.67
C ASP A 318 11.19 -16.40 -35.31
N LEU A 319 10.86 -15.34 -34.56
CA LEU A 319 11.00 -13.95 -35.00
C LEU A 319 12.45 -13.57 -35.32
N VAL A 320 13.42 -14.13 -34.59
CA VAL A 320 14.83 -13.92 -34.90
C VAL A 320 15.27 -14.70 -36.15
N LYS A 321 14.80 -15.94 -36.32
CA LYS A 321 15.04 -16.72 -37.55
C LYS A 321 14.46 -16.02 -38.79
N ALA A 322 13.34 -15.32 -38.64
CA ALA A 322 12.70 -14.53 -39.69
C ALA A 322 13.32 -13.14 -39.93
N ASP A 323 14.46 -12.81 -39.29
CA ASP A 323 15.13 -11.50 -39.30
C ASP A 323 14.27 -10.30 -38.84
N VAL A 324 13.14 -10.56 -38.16
CA VAL A 324 12.27 -9.53 -37.57
C VAL A 324 12.89 -8.97 -36.29
N LEU A 325 13.43 -9.85 -35.44
CA LEU A 325 14.19 -9.49 -34.26
C LEU A 325 15.66 -9.88 -34.44
N LYS A 326 16.57 -9.21 -33.73
CA LYS A 326 18.01 -9.50 -33.79
C LYS A 326 18.54 -9.83 -32.41
N TRP A 327 19.36 -10.89 -32.31
CA TRP A 327 20.13 -11.13 -31.09
C TRP A 327 21.12 -9.99 -30.87
N ALA A 328 21.34 -9.68 -29.60
CA ALA A 328 22.33 -8.70 -29.19
C ALA A 328 23.74 -9.30 -29.24
N LYS A 329 24.76 -8.45 -29.38
CA LYS A 329 26.15 -8.90 -29.55
C LYS A 329 26.74 -9.43 -28.24
N SER A 330 26.28 -8.94 -27.08
CA SER A 330 26.79 -9.36 -25.78
C SER A 330 25.97 -10.57 -25.26
N GLN A 331 26.36 -11.78 -25.68
CA GLN A 331 25.71 -13.02 -25.25
C GLN A 331 26.44 -13.69 -24.08
N LYS A 332 26.98 -12.92 -23.12
CA LYS A 332 27.65 -13.52 -21.94
C LYS A 332 26.62 -14.24 -21.06
N GLY A 333 26.38 -15.52 -21.36
CA GLY A 333 25.65 -16.49 -20.54
C GLY A 333 24.14 -16.60 -20.78
N GLN A 334 23.47 -15.57 -21.31
CA GLN A 334 22.03 -15.64 -21.62
C GLN A 334 21.69 -14.91 -22.93
N PRO A 335 20.77 -15.46 -23.76
CA PRO A 335 20.34 -14.82 -24.98
C PRO A 335 19.64 -13.49 -24.68
N ARG A 336 19.93 -12.45 -25.46
CA ARG A 336 19.36 -11.12 -25.32
C ARG A 336 18.97 -10.57 -26.68
N VAL A 337 17.85 -9.86 -26.75
CA VAL A 337 17.36 -9.23 -27.98
C VAL A 337 17.90 -7.81 -28.07
N ARG A 338 18.31 -7.38 -29.26
CA ARG A 338 18.75 -6.02 -29.53
C ARG A 338 17.53 -5.09 -29.42
N GLY A 339 17.58 -4.12 -28.51
CA GLY A 339 16.43 -3.24 -28.27
C GLY A 339 15.96 -2.46 -29.49
N ARG A 340 16.88 -2.05 -30.38
CA ARG A 340 16.51 -1.36 -31.64
C ARG A 340 15.59 -2.20 -32.55
N SER A 341 15.91 -3.48 -32.79
CA SER A 341 15.04 -4.35 -33.61
C SER A 341 13.70 -4.61 -32.94
N PHE A 342 13.68 -4.66 -31.60
CA PHE A 342 12.45 -4.76 -30.84
C PHE A 342 11.57 -3.51 -31.01
N CYS A 343 12.15 -2.30 -30.90
CA CYS A 343 11.40 -1.06 -31.14
C CYS A 343 10.80 -1.00 -32.55
N GLU A 344 11.61 -1.35 -33.56
CA GLU A 344 11.17 -1.36 -34.97
C GLU A 344 9.97 -2.32 -35.15
N HIS A 345 10.03 -3.52 -34.59
CA HIS A 345 8.93 -4.49 -34.64
C HIS A 345 7.65 -4.00 -33.93
N VAL A 346 7.78 -3.43 -32.73
CA VAL A 346 6.65 -2.93 -31.94
C VAL A 346 5.91 -1.80 -32.66
N LEU A 347 6.65 -0.87 -33.27
CA LEU A 347 6.09 0.27 -34.01
C LEU A 347 5.43 -0.15 -35.32
N LEU A 348 6.07 -1.05 -36.10
CA LEU A 348 5.48 -1.59 -37.33
C LEU A 348 4.17 -2.33 -37.04
N SER A 349 4.14 -3.12 -35.95
CA SER A 349 2.95 -3.86 -35.53
C SER A 349 1.82 -2.95 -35.03
N ALA A 350 2.08 -1.68 -34.73
CA ALA A 350 1.08 -0.70 -34.34
C ALA A 350 0.46 0.03 -35.54
N GLN A 351 1.11 0.06 -36.70
CA GLN A 351 0.62 0.69 -37.94
C GLN A 351 -0.32 -0.20 -38.76
N VAL A 352 -0.36 -1.51 -38.47
CA VAL A 352 -1.17 -2.50 -39.19
C VAL A 352 -2.56 -2.69 -38.54
N ARG A 353 -2.88 -1.93 -37.49
CA ARG A 353 -4.18 -1.87 -36.81
C ARG A 353 -4.74 -0.46 -36.90
#